data_AF-A0AAE0LBZ1-F1
#
_entry.id   AF-A0AAE0LBZ1-F1
#
_cell.length_a   1.000
_cell.length_b   1.000
_cell.length_c   1.000
_cell.angle_alpha   90.00
_cell.angle_beta   90.00
_cell.angle_gamma   90.00
#
_symmetry.space_group_name_H-M   'P 1'
#
loop_
_entity.id
_entity.type
_entity.pdbx_description
1 polymer ?
#
loop_
_entity_poly.entity_id
_entity_poly.type
_entity_poly.pdbx_seq_one_letter_code
_entity_poly.pdbx_strand_id
1 'polypeptide(L)'
;MLVQFSLWIVRRKRALAIGESDTELHDIFKFIFQDGYTPPCHKLVSQNILALSVEGKAKVTNALLALIAGAILPSLAGDIWSEGGIAIFGIMAYWIAEDGQYFERLVGAVPFSDVRHTASEILLCTKRACSAMGIGKFVESEDVLLIEDTDADFVHGTVSDSASNIVSGWHCFDGNECTCHTIALSARRSIWRALV
;
A
#
# COMPACT_ATOMS: atom_id res chain seq x y z
N MET A 1 35.33 -8.23 -0.65
CA MET A 1 33.89 -7.97 -0.41
C MET A 1 33.09 -7.94 -1.72
N LEU A 2 33.42 -7.05 -2.67
CA LEU A 2 32.74 -6.93 -3.97
C LEU A 2 32.59 -8.26 -4.75
N VAL A 3 33.66 -9.03 -4.91
CA VAL A 3 33.62 -10.31 -5.67
C VAL A 3 32.66 -11.34 -5.05
N GLN A 4 32.62 -11.45 -3.72
CA GLN A 4 31.76 -12.39 -3.01
C GLN A 4 30.28 -11.97 -3.09
N PHE A 5 30.03 -10.67 -2.99
CA PHE A 5 28.68 -10.10 -3.12
C PHE A 5 28.12 -10.29 -4.55
N SER A 6 28.93 -10.00 -5.58
CA SER A 6 28.56 -10.24 -6.98
C SER A 6 28.28 -11.73 -7.26
N LEU A 7 29.09 -12.64 -6.72
CA LEU A 7 28.85 -14.09 -6.84
C LEU A 7 27.55 -14.52 -6.16
N TRP A 8 27.21 -13.93 -5.01
CA TRP A 8 25.96 -14.20 -4.32
C TRP A 8 24.74 -13.76 -5.16
N ILE A 9 24.77 -12.56 -5.74
CA ILE A 9 23.70 -12.06 -6.60
C ILE A 9 23.42 -13.04 -7.75
N VAL A 10 24.47 -13.45 -8.47
CA VAL A 10 24.34 -14.36 -9.62
C VAL A 10 23.85 -15.73 -9.19
N ARG A 11 24.49 -16.34 -8.18
CA ARG A 11 24.14 -17.70 -7.73
C ARG A 11 22.75 -17.80 -7.11
N ARG A 12 22.27 -16.73 -6.49
CA ARG A 12 20.94 -16.67 -5.87
C ARG A 12 19.88 -16.00 -6.75
N LYS A 13 20.21 -15.67 -8.00
CA LYS A 13 19.32 -15.02 -8.96
C LYS A 13 18.64 -13.76 -8.37
N ARG A 14 19.41 -12.93 -7.66
CA ARG A 14 18.92 -11.67 -7.09
C ARG A 14 18.94 -10.58 -8.15
N ALA A 15 18.09 -9.58 -7.98
CA ALA A 15 18.09 -8.38 -8.82
C ALA A 15 19.44 -7.66 -8.69
N LEU A 16 19.99 -7.18 -9.81
CA LEU A 16 21.26 -6.45 -9.82
C LEU A 16 21.19 -5.15 -9.01
N ALA A 17 20.01 -4.51 -9.00
CA ALA A 17 19.74 -3.26 -8.28
C ALA A 17 19.97 -3.37 -6.76
N ILE A 18 19.96 -4.59 -6.19
CA ILE A 18 20.16 -4.80 -4.75
C ILE A 18 21.57 -4.37 -4.28
N GLY A 19 22.53 -4.23 -5.20
CA GLY A 19 23.91 -3.84 -4.89
C GLY A 19 24.22 -2.37 -5.04
N GLU A 20 23.33 -1.58 -5.64
CA GLU A 20 23.66 -0.20 -6.02
C GLU A 20 23.19 0.83 -5.00
N SER A 21 22.12 0.52 -4.26
CA SER A 21 21.42 1.49 -3.41
C SER A 21 21.15 1.03 -1.98
N ASP A 22 21.42 -0.23 -1.65
CA ASP A 22 21.06 -0.81 -0.35
C ASP A 22 22.23 -0.75 0.64
N THR A 23 22.33 0.38 1.36
CA THR A 23 23.36 0.58 2.40
C THR A 23 23.22 -0.41 3.55
N GLU A 24 21.99 -0.82 3.89
CA GLU A 24 21.70 -1.75 4.98
C GLU A 24 22.21 -3.15 4.64
N LEU A 25 21.97 -3.60 3.40
CA LEU A 25 22.50 -4.87 2.91
C LEU A 25 24.02 -4.86 2.88
N HIS A 26 24.64 -3.75 2.43
CA HIS A 26 26.09 -3.62 2.45
C HIS A 26 26.67 -3.73 3.87
N ASP A 27 26.02 -3.12 4.86
CA ASP A 27 26.46 -3.19 6.25
C ASP A 27 26.29 -4.60 6.81
N ILE A 28 25.19 -5.30 6.52
CA ILE A 28 25.01 -6.71 6.87
C ILE A 28 26.13 -7.57 6.27
N PHE A 29 26.46 -7.37 4.99
CA PHE A 29 27.55 -8.10 4.36
C PHE A 29 28.92 -7.76 4.94
N LYS A 30 29.20 -6.50 5.32
CA LYS A 30 30.42 -6.13 6.05
C LYS A 30 30.51 -6.90 7.38
N PHE A 31 29.42 -6.94 8.14
CA PHE A 31 29.35 -7.66 9.42
C PHE A 31 29.54 -9.18 9.25
N ILE A 32 28.91 -9.79 8.23
CA ILE A 32 29.08 -11.22 7.91
C ILE A 32 30.54 -11.55 7.59
N PHE A 33 31.21 -10.71 6.79
CA PHE A 33 32.59 -10.94 6.34
C PHE A 33 33.68 -10.52 7.33
N GLN A 34 33.31 -9.95 8.49
CA GLN A 34 34.23 -9.61 9.59
C GLN A 34 34.17 -10.65 10.74
N ASP A 35 33.68 -11.86 10.45
CA ASP A 35 33.76 -13.07 11.28
C ASP A 35 33.01 -13.08 12.63
N GLY A 36 32.05 -12.17 12.83
CA GLY A 36 31.26 -12.12 14.07
C GLY A 36 29.77 -12.46 13.94
N TYR A 37 29.24 -12.49 12.71
CA TYR A 37 27.78 -12.54 12.51
C TYR A 37 27.33 -13.85 11.85
N THR A 38 26.54 -14.63 12.60
CA THR A 38 25.78 -15.75 12.04
C THR A 38 24.41 -15.24 11.61
N PRO A 39 24.06 -15.31 10.30
CA PRO A 39 22.75 -14.85 9.85
C PRO A 39 21.60 -15.58 10.55
N PRO A 40 20.54 -14.87 10.96
CA PRO A 40 19.35 -15.49 11.54
C PRO A 40 18.71 -16.43 10.51
N CYS A 41 18.12 -17.52 10.99
CA CYS A 41 17.37 -18.42 10.12
C CYS A 41 16.08 -17.73 9.61
N HIS A 42 15.53 -18.23 8.49
CA HIS A 42 14.33 -17.65 7.88
C HIS A 42 13.16 -17.51 8.85
N LYS A 43 12.98 -18.47 9.78
CA LYS A 43 11.92 -18.44 10.78
C LYS A 43 12.04 -17.23 11.70
N LEU A 44 13.26 -16.96 12.19
CA LEU A 44 13.53 -15.84 13.07
C LEU A 44 13.35 -14.50 12.34
N VAL A 45 13.80 -14.41 11.08
CA VAL A 45 13.57 -13.23 10.25
C VAL A 45 12.07 -12.98 10.06
N SER A 46 11.30 -14.00 9.69
CA SER A 46 9.84 -13.87 9.53
C SER A 46 9.14 -13.47 10.82
N GLN A 47 9.52 -14.05 11.97
CA GLN A 47 8.98 -13.68 13.28
C GLN A 47 9.25 -12.22 13.62
N ASN A 48 10.48 -11.74 13.39
CA ASN A 48 10.85 -10.35 13.65
C ASN A 48 10.13 -9.38 12.71
N ILE A 49 10.01 -9.71 11.41
CA ILE A 49 9.23 -8.90 10.46
C ILE A 49 7.77 -8.81 10.90
N LEU A 50 7.16 -9.91 11.33
CA LEU A 50 5.79 -9.90 11.84
C LEU A 50 5.66 -9.04 13.11
N ALA A 51 6.59 -9.16 14.06
CA ALA A 51 6.59 -8.32 15.26
C ALA A 51 6.72 -6.83 14.92
N LEU A 52 7.66 -6.48 14.04
CA LEU A 52 7.84 -5.11 13.55
C LEU A 52 6.62 -4.60 12.78
N SER A 53 5.93 -5.47 12.03
CA SER A 53 4.70 -5.10 11.32
C SER A 53 3.57 -4.75 12.27
N VAL A 54 3.44 -5.47 13.40
CA VAL A 54 2.45 -5.18 14.45
C VAL A 54 2.77 -3.84 15.12
N GLU A 55 4.04 -3.60 15.45
CA GLU A 55 4.47 -2.33 16.04
C GLU A 55 4.27 -1.15 15.08
N GLY A 56 4.67 -1.31 13.82
CA GLY A 56 4.49 -0.32 12.77
C GLY A 56 3.01 -0.01 12.55
N LYS A 57 2.17 -1.05 12.50
CA LYS A 57 0.71 -0.92 12.40
C LYS A 57 0.13 -0.14 13.58
N ALA A 58 0.56 -0.43 14.81
CA ALA A 58 0.11 0.29 15.99
C ALA A 58 0.50 1.79 15.93
N LYS A 59 1.72 2.10 15.48
CA LYS A 59 2.17 3.49 15.28
C LYS A 59 1.32 4.24 14.26
N VAL A 60 1.05 3.62 13.11
CA VAL A 60 0.20 4.21 12.06
C VAL A 60 -1.24 4.39 12.55
N THR A 61 -1.81 3.38 13.20
CA THR A 61 -3.15 3.42 13.79
C THR A 61 -3.28 4.56 14.81
N ASN A 62 -2.33 4.68 15.74
CA ASN A 62 -2.36 5.74 16.75
C ASN A 62 -2.27 7.14 16.13
N ALA A 63 -1.44 7.32 15.09
CA ALA A 63 -1.35 8.58 14.37
C ALA A 63 -2.68 8.95 13.69
N LEU A 64 -3.32 7.99 13.02
CA LEU A 64 -4.61 8.18 12.36
C LEU A 64 -5.73 8.50 13.35
N LEU A 65 -5.79 7.79 14.48
CA LEU A 65 -6.76 8.07 15.54
C LEU A 65 -6.57 9.46 16.15
N ALA A 66 -5.32 9.92 16.31
CA ALA A 66 -5.03 11.26 16.79
C ALA A 66 -5.52 12.34 15.81
N LEU A 67 -5.34 12.14 14.50
CA LEU A 67 -5.87 13.05 13.47
C LEU A 67 -7.39 13.13 13.51
N ILE A 68 -8.06 11.96 13.57
CA ILE A 68 -9.52 11.88 13.61
C ILE A 68 -10.05 12.55 14.89
N ALA A 69 -9.39 12.36 16.03
CA ALA A 69 -9.74 13.05 17.27
C ALA A 69 -9.59 14.58 17.16
N GLY A 70 -8.67 15.06 16.31
CA GLY A 70 -8.52 16.46 15.93
C GLY A 70 -9.46 16.93 14.81
N ALA A 71 -10.45 16.12 14.42
CA ALA A 71 -11.36 16.37 13.30
C ALA A 71 -10.67 16.53 11.93
N ILE A 72 -9.49 15.94 11.77
CA ILE A 72 -8.78 15.86 10.49
C ILE A 72 -8.96 14.45 9.93
N LEU A 73 -9.53 14.36 8.74
CA LEU A 73 -9.73 13.09 8.04
C LEU A 73 -8.60 12.85 7.04
N PRO A 74 -8.06 11.62 6.95
CA PRO A 74 -7.05 11.30 5.95
C PRO A 74 -7.67 11.23 4.55
N SER A 75 -6.87 11.53 3.54
CA SER A 75 -7.21 11.18 2.15
C SER A 75 -6.66 9.80 1.82
N LEU A 76 -7.32 9.06 0.92
CA LEU A 76 -6.84 7.77 0.44
C LEU A 76 -6.41 7.85 -1.03
N ALA A 77 -5.39 7.10 -1.41
CA ALA A 77 -5.21 6.70 -2.80
C ALA A 77 -5.23 5.19 -2.93
N GLY A 78 -5.86 4.71 -4.00
CA GLY A 78 -6.04 3.31 -4.27
C GLY A 78 -5.53 2.98 -5.67
N ASP A 79 -4.80 1.87 -5.77
CA ASP A 79 -4.31 1.38 -7.04
C ASP A 79 -4.51 -0.13 -7.14
N ILE A 80 -5.03 -0.57 -8.28
CA ILE A 80 -5.21 -1.98 -8.59
C ILE A 80 -4.28 -2.32 -9.74
N TRP A 81 -3.24 -3.06 -9.41
CA TRP A 81 -2.29 -3.54 -10.41
C TRP A 81 -2.53 -5.02 -10.67
N SER A 82 -2.52 -5.40 -11.96
CA SER A 82 -2.60 -6.80 -12.36
C SER A 82 -1.63 -7.13 -13.50
N GLU A 83 -0.92 -8.25 -13.37
CA GLU A 83 -0.04 -8.79 -14.40
C GLU A 83 0.06 -10.31 -14.24
N GLY A 84 0.00 -11.04 -15.35
CA GLY A 84 0.31 -12.48 -15.37
C GLY A 84 -0.57 -13.36 -14.47
N GLY A 85 -1.82 -12.96 -14.22
CA GLY A 85 -2.74 -13.68 -13.32
C GLY A 85 -2.57 -13.33 -11.84
N ILE A 86 -1.72 -12.37 -11.50
CA ILE A 86 -1.57 -11.81 -10.17
C ILE A 86 -2.24 -10.43 -10.17
N ALA A 87 -3.04 -10.13 -9.15
CA ALA A 87 -3.55 -8.79 -8.90
C ALA A 87 -3.37 -8.39 -7.43
N ILE A 88 -3.06 -7.13 -7.20
CA ILE A 88 -2.90 -6.54 -5.86
C ILE A 88 -3.70 -5.26 -5.82
N PHE A 89 -4.46 -5.08 -4.74
CA PHE A 89 -5.10 -3.81 -4.41
C PHE A 89 -4.33 -3.13 -3.28
N GLY A 90 -3.63 -2.04 -3.62
CA GLY A 90 -2.91 -1.19 -2.69
C GLY A 90 -3.76 0.01 -2.25
N ILE A 91 -3.72 0.33 -0.97
CA ILE A 91 -4.42 1.48 -0.38
C ILE A 91 -3.43 2.23 0.50
N MET A 92 -3.22 3.50 0.16
CA MET A 92 -2.37 4.44 0.86
C MET A 92 -3.24 5.49 1.56
N ALA A 93 -2.88 5.87 2.77
CA ALA A 93 -3.46 7.00 3.47
C ALA A 93 -2.47 8.17 3.51
N TYR A 94 -3.02 9.37 3.35
CA TYR A 94 -2.30 10.63 3.26
C TYR A 94 -2.87 11.64 4.23
N TRP A 95 -1.98 12.36 4.92
CA TRP A 95 -2.36 13.46 5.79
C TRP A 95 -1.21 14.43 5.99
N ILE A 96 -1.53 15.61 6.53
CA ILE A 96 -0.56 16.59 6.99
C ILE A 96 -0.77 16.72 8.50
N ALA A 97 0.29 16.56 9.28
CA ALA A 97 0.25 16.76 10.73
C ALA A 97 0.25 18.25 11.07
N GLU A 98 -0.02 18.58 12.34
CA GLU A 98 -0.09 19.97 12.83
C GLU A 98 1.20 20.77 12.60
N ASP A 99 2.36 20.09 12.59
CA ASP A 99 3.68 20.68 12.30
C ASP A 99 3.93 20.92 10.80
N GLY A 100 2.95 20.61 9.94
CA GLY A 100 3.05 20.72 8.49
C GLY A 100 3.76 19.54 7.83
N GLN A 101 4.17 18.51 8.58
CA GLN A 101 4.80 17.33 8.00
C GLN A 101 3.76 16.51 7.22
N TYR A 102 4.08 16.21 5.96
CA TYR A 102 3.31 15.32 5.12
C TYR A 102 3.63 13.85 5.42
N PHE A 103 2.60 13.03 5.50
CA PHE A 103 2.70 11.60 5.71
C PHE A 103 1.96 10.82 4.64
N GLU A 104 2.61 9.74 4.21
CA GLU A 104 2.08 8.73 3.31
C GLU A 104 2.32 7.36 3.95
N ARG A 105 1.26 6.57 4.18
CA ARG A 105 1.38 5.24 4.80
C ARG A 105 0.48 4.23 4.12
N LEU A 106 1.03 3.03 3.91
CA LEU A 106 0.27 1.88 3.43
C LEU A 106 -0.71 1.43 4.51
N VAL A 107 -2.01 1.46 4.19
CA VAL A 107 -3.08 1.01 5.08
C VAL A 107 -3.68 -0.33 4.63
N GLY A 108 -3.52 -0.68 3.36
CA GLY A 108 -3.91 -1.99 2.83
C GLY A 108 -3.05 -2.42 1.66
N ALA A 109 -2.67 -3.70 1.63
CA ALA A 109 -2.12 -4.37 0.46
C ALA A 109 -2.77 -5.75 0.38
N VAL A 110 -3.83 -5.85 -0.43
CA VAL A 110 -4.71 -7.01 -0.46
C VAL A 110 -4.42 -7.83 -1.72
N PRO A 111 -4.12 -9.13 -1.58
CA PRO A 111 -4.12 -10.03 -2.72
C PRO A 111 -5.50 -10.00 -3.37
N PHE A 112 -5.54 -9.64 -4.65
CA PHE A 112 -6.77 -9.40 -5.39
C PHE A 112 -6.91 -10.35 -6.59
N SER A 113 -6.06 -11.36 -6.68
CA SER A 113 -6.03 -12.32 -7.80
C SER A 113 -7.23 -13.27 -7.81
N ASP A 114 -7.69 -13.68 -6.62
CA ASP A 114 -8.67 -14.77 -6.47
C ASP A 114 -10.12 -14.29 -6.35
N VAL A 115 -10.34 -12.97 -6.41
CA VAL A 115 -11.65 -12.34 -6.31
C VAL A 115 -11.94 -11.53 -7.57
N ARG A 116 -13.22 -11.41 -7.92
CA ARG A 116 -13.62 -10.52 -9.01
C ARG A 116 -13.46 -9.07 -8.54
N HIS A 117 -12.83 -8.24 -9.36
CA HIS A 117 -12.57 -6.83 -9.07
C HIS A 117 -13.82 -5.96 -9.22
N THR A 118 -14.92 -6.35 -8.57
CA THR A 118 -16.20 -5.61 -8.61
C THR A 118 -16.13 -4.39 -7.71
N ALA A 119 -16.99 -3.41 -7.96
CA ALA A 119 -17.12 -2.22 -7.11
C ALA A 119 -17.38 -2.57 -5.63
N SER A 120 -18.25 -3.54 -5.38
CA SER A 120 -18.59 -4.00 -4.04
C SER A 120 -17.41 -4.64 -3.32
N GLU A 121 -16.62 -5.46 -4.03
CA GLU A 121 -15.44 -6.11 -3.45
C GLU A 121 -14.34 -5.10 -3.14
N ILE A 122 -14.11 -4.15 -4.05
CA ILE A 122 -13.17 -3.05 -3.83
C ILE A 122 -13.56 -2.26 -2.57
N LEU A 123 -14.83 -1.85 -2.46
CA LEU A 123 -15.32 -1.13 -1.29
C LEU A 123 -15.19 -1.96 -0.01
N LEU A 124 -15.48 -3.25 -0.07
CA LEU A 124 -15.35 -4.16 1.07
C LEU A 124 -13.89 -4.25 1.54
N CYS A 125 -12.94 -4.46 0.63
CA CYS A 125 -11.52 -4.48 0.93
C CYS A 125 -11.05 -3.14 1.52
N THR A 126 -11.50 -2.02 0.96
CA THR A 126 -11.17 -0.68 1.49
C THR A 126 -11.67 -0.52 2.92
N LYS A 127 -12.93 -0.85 3.20
CA LYS A 127 -13.50 -0.75 4.56
C LYS A 127 -12.75 -1.65 5.55
N ARG A 128 -12.42 -2.88 5.16
CA ARG A 128 -11.62 -3.79 6.01
C ARG A 128 -10.23 -3.23 6.30
N ALA A 129 -9.56 -2.64 5.32
CA ALA A 129 -8.25 -2.01 5.51
C ALA A 129 -8.35 -0.80 6.46
N CYS A 130 -9.34 0.08 6.26
CA CYS A 130 -9.59 1.23 7.13
C CYS A 130 -9.91 0.78 8.56
N SER A 131 -10.83 -0.17 8.73
CA SER A 131 -11.20 -0.74 10.04
C SER A 131 -9.99 -1.32 10.77
N ALA A 132 -9.14 -2.07 10.04
CA ALA A 132 -7.93 -2.65 10.58
C ALA A 132 -6.93 -1.61 11.09
N MET A 133 -7.01 -0.36 10.61
CA MET A 133 -6.21 0.78 11.04
C MET A 133 -6.95 1.72 12.01
N GLY A 134 -8.13 1.32 12.50
CA GLY A 134 -8.95 2.14 13.40
C GLY A 134 -9.65 3.31 12.72
N ILE A 135 -9.63 3.39 11.38
CA ILE A 135 -10.34 4.40 10.60
C ILE A 135 -11.74 3.84 10.30
N GLY A 136 -12.77 4.41 10.93
CA GLY A 136 -14.17 3.98 10.76
C GLY A 136 -14.53 2.72 11.55
N LYS A 137 -15.76 2.67 12.07
CA LYS A 137 -16.33 1.49 12.71
C LYS A 137 -17.19 0.73 11.72
N PHE A 138 -16.88 -0.54 11.54
CA PHE A 138 -17.63 -1.42 10.66
C PHE A 138 -17.98 -2.69 11.43
N VAL A 139 -19.26 -3.07 11.41
CA VAL A 139 -19.73 -4.30 12.04
C VAL A 139 -19.88 -5.34 10.94
N GLU A 140 -19.05 -6.39 11.00
CA GLU A 140 -19.26 -7.57 10.17
C GLU A 140 -20.48 -8.34 10.74
N SER A 141 -21.59 -8.35 10.00
CA SER A 141 -22.70 -9.29 10.19
C SER A 141 -22.58 -10.39 9.14
N GLU A 142 -23.10 -11.59 9.43
CA GLU A 142 -22.76 -12.88 8.79
C GLU A 142 -22.75 -12.94 7.25
N ASP A 143 -23.36 -11.98 6.53
CA ASP A 143 -23.21 -11.83 5.08
C ASP A 143 -23.24 -10.35 4.60
N VAL A 144 -23.17 -9.36 5.50
CA VAL A 144 -23.25 -7.93 5.18
C VAL A 144 -22.37 -7.13 6.14
N LEU A 145 -21.45 -6.34 5.59
CA LEU A 145 -20.70 -5.33 6.35
C LEU A 145 -21.66 -4.16 6.62
N LEU A 146 -22.32 -4.17 7.78
CA LEU A 146 -23.23 -3.10 8.20
C LEU A 146 -22.37 -1.89 8.57
N ILE A 147 -22.62 -0.80 7.85
CA ILE A 147 -21.98 0.48 8.08
C ILE A 147 -22.75 1.14 9.23
N GLU A 148 -22.14 1.29 10.41
CA GLU A 148 -22.78 2.03 11.51
C GLU A 148 -22.83 3.54 11.21
N ASP A 149 -21.82 4.05 10.48
CA ASP A 149 -21.78 5.42 9.96
C ASP A 149 -21.99 5.39 8.44
N THR A 150 -23.23 5.54 7.99
CA THR A 150 -23.62 5.52 6.57
C THR A 150 -22.93 6.55 5.70
N ASP A 151 -22.29 7.55 6.31
CA ASP A 151 -21.58 8.61 5.62
C ASP A 151 -20.08 8.34 5.68
N ALA A 152 -19.40 8.57 4.55
CA ALA A 152 -17.96 8.46 4.38
C ALA A 152 -17.14 9.48 5.22
N ASP A 153 -17.65 9.88 6.38
CA ASP A 153 -17.16 10.93 7.27
C ASP A 153 -15.87 10.55 8.00
N PHE A 154 -15.22 9.44 7.61
CA PHE A 154 -13.95 8.99 8.16
C PHE A 154 -12.76 9.19 7.21
N VAL A 155 -12.99 9.63 5.97
CA VAL A 155 -11.95 10.02 5.00
C VAL A 155 -12.32 11.34 4.34
N HIS A 156 -11.34 12.20 4.10
CA HIS A 156 -11.55 13.49 3.46
C HIS A 156 -11.90 13.33 1.98
N GLY A 157 -11.22 12.42 1.31
CA GLY A 157 -11.42 12.14 -0.11
C GLY A 157 -10.53 11.01 -0.60
N THR A 158 -10.73 10.62 -1.85
CA THR A 158 -10.09 9.49 -2.49
C THR A 158 -9.48 9.87 -3.83
N VAL A 159 -8.39 9.19 -4.21
CA VAL A 159 -7.76 9.29 -5.52
C VAL A 159 -7.59 7.90 -6.09
N SER A 160 -8.12 7.65 -7.28
CA SER A 160 -7.96 6.37 -7.98
C SER A 160 -7.74 6.57 -9.47
N ASP A 161 -7.36 5.51 -10.17
CA ASP A 161 -7.40 5.53 -11.63
C ASP A 161 -8.84 5.67 -12.16
N SER A 162 -8.98 5.72 -13.49
CA SER A 162 -10.29 5.93 -14.12
C SER A 162 -11.01 4.61 -14.40
N ALA A 163 -10.60 3.49 -13.77
CA ALA A 163 -11.23 2.21 -13.99
C ALA A 163 -12.63 2.19 -13.37
N SER A 164 -13.63 1.71 -14.12
CA SER A 164 -15.04 1.86 -13.75
C SER A 164 -15.37 1.24 -12.39
N ASN A 165 -14.75 0.12 -12.03
CA ASN A 165 -15.07 -0.60 -10.80
C ASN A 165 -14.52 0.10 -9.56
N ILE A 166 -13.31 0.68 -9.58
CA ILE A 166 -12.79 1.41 -8.41
C ILE A 166 -13.52 2.72 -8.22
N VAL A 167 -13.80 3.46 -9.31
CA VAL A 167 -14.62 4.68 -9.27
C VAL A 167 -16.00 4.38 -8.70
N SER A 168 -16.63 3.29 -9.15
CA SER A 168 -17.95 2.88 -8.63
C SER A 168 -17.87 2.37 -7.19
N GLY A 169 -16.80 1.67 -6.81
CA GLY A 169 -16.61 1.17 -5.45
C GLY A 169 -16.41 2.31 -4.46
N TRP A 170 -15.73 3.37 -4.89
CA TRP A 170 -15.40 4.53 -4.08
C TRP A 170 -16.38 5.70 -4.23
N HIS A 171 -17.52 5.49 -4.89
CA HIS A 171 -18.54 6.53 -5.10
C HIS A 171 -19.08 7.15 -3.79
N CYS A 172 -18.98 6.44 -2.66
CA CYS A 172 -19.40 6.95 -1.36
C CYS A 172 -18.41 7.97 -0.78
N PHE A 173 -17.20 8.07 -1.32
CA PHE A 173 -16.18 9.04 -0.93
C PHE A 173 -16.13 10.22 -1.91
N ASP A 174 -15.70 11.40 -1.45
CA ASP A 174 -15.37 12.48 -2.38
C ASP A 174 -14.15 12.06 -3.23
N GLY A 175 -14.32 11.96 -4.55
CA GLY A 175 -13.40 11.24 -5.44
C GLY A 175 -12.74 12.15 -6.46
N ASN A 176 -11.41 12.07 -6.56
CA ASN A 176 -10.62 12.73 -7.59
C ASN A 176 -9.95 11.70 -8.51
N GLU A 177 -9.77 12.07 -9.78
CA GLU A 177 -9.06 11.24 -10.75
C GLU A 177 -7.55 11.33 -10.56
N CYS A 178 -6.85 10.21 -10.74
CA CYS A 178 -5.41 10.16 -10.76
C CYS A 178 -4.85 10.92 -11.97
N THR A 179 -4.19 12.06 -11.72
CA THR A 179 -3.56 12.89 -12.74
C THR A 179 -2.56 12.12 -13.61
N CYS A 180 -1.80 11.18 -13.03
CA CYS A 180 -0.86 10.35 -13.77
C CYS A 180 -1.57 9.50 -14.84
N HIS A 181 -2.72 8.90 -14.48
CA HIS A 181 -3.52 8.12 -15.42
C HIS A 181 -4.17 9.01 -16.47
N THR A 182 -4.71 10.16 -16.08
CA THR A 182 -5.32 11.14 -16.99
C THR A 182 -4.31 11.65 -18.03
N ILE A 183 -3.08 11.95 -17.61
CA ILE A 183 -1.99 12.35 -18.52
C ILE A 183 -1.62 11.18 -19.45
N ALA A 184 -1.47 9.96 -18.92
CA ALA A 184 -1.13 8.79 -19.73
C ALA A 184 -2.20 8.49 -20.80
N LEU A 185 -3.48 8.59 -20.45
CA LEU A 185 -4.59 8.44 -21.40
C LEU A 185 -4.59 9.56 -22.46
N SER A 186 -4.32 10.80 -22.05
CA SER A 186 -4.21 11.94 -22.95
C SER A 186 -3.08 11.75 -23.96
N ALA A 187 -1.91 11.30 -23.50
CA ALA A 187 -0.77 11.00 -24.36
C ALA A 187 -1.07 9.86 -25.34
N ARG A 188 -1.68 8.76 -24.87
CA ARG A 188 -2.09 7.63 -25.73
C ARG A 188 -3.05 8.05 -26.83
N ARG A 189 -4.05 8.89 -26.51
CA ARG A 189 -4.99 9.41 -27.51
C ARG A 189 -4.30 10.28 -28.56
N SER A 190 -3.37 11.14 -28.14
CA SER A 190 -2.60 11.98 -29.07
C SER A 190 -1.70 11.16 -29.99
N ILE A 191 -1.04 10.12 -29.47
CA ILE A 191 -0.21 9.21 -30.28
C ILE A 191 -1.08 8.44 -31.28
N TRP A 192 -2.23 7.90 -30.85
CA TRP A 192 -3.13 7.20 -31.77
C TRP A 192 -3.60 8.12 -32.90
N ARG A 193 -4.02 9.35 -32.59
CA ARG A 193 -4.41 10.34 -33.60
C ARG A 193 -3.29 10.74 -34.57
N ALA A 194 -2.03 10.57 -34.20
CA ALA A 194 -0.89 10.83 -35.08
C ALA A 194 -0.53 9.62 -35.97
N LEU A 195 -1.02 8.42 -35.65
CA LEU A 195 -0.73 7.17 -36.35
C LEU A 195 -1.86 6.69 -37.28
N VAL A 196 -3.02 7.38 -37.27
CA VAL A 196 -4.20 7.10 -38.11
C VAL A 196 -4.49 8.33 -38.95
#